data_AF-A0A3D1H7X3-F1
#
_entry.id   AF-A0A3D1H7X3-F1
#
_cell.length_a   1.000
_cell.length_b   1.000
_cell.length_c   1.000
_cell.angle_alpha   90.00
_cell.angle_beta   90.00
_cell.angle_gamma   90.00
#
_symmetry.space_group_name_H-M   'P 1'
#
loop_
_entity.id
_entity.type
_entity.pdbx_description
1 polymer ?
#
loop_
_entity_poly.entity_id
_entity_poly.type
_entity_poly.pdbx_seq_one_letter_code
_entity_poly.pdbx_strand_id
1 'polypeptide(L)'
;MKRRALEVAVLSDIHLGTYGCRADEVLNYLRSIKPKKLILNGDIVDGWQFKKKYWPASHTTVLKEVLHLASKGCKVYYLPGNHDEVFRRFVGYKLGNIKVENKVVLDLDGKLAWFFHGDVFDVTMQ
;
A
#
# COMPACT_ATOMS: atom_id res chain seq x y z
N MET A 1 -6.63 1.27 -23.79
CA MET A 1 -5.94 2.51 -23.36
C MET A 1 -4.52 2.19 -22.92
N LYS A 2 -3.55 3.06 -23.24
CA LYS A 2 -2.14 2.92 -22.81
C LYS A 2 -2.02 3.31 -21.33
N ARG A 3 -1.48 2.44 -20.47
CA ARG A 3 -1.28 2.74 -19.04
C ARG A 3 -0.19 3.81 -18.87
N ARG A 4 -0.37 4.72 -17.91
CA ARG A 4 0.59 5.79 -17.57
C ARG A 4 1.84 5.19 -16.92
N ALA A 5 3.01 5.36 -17.54
CA ALA A 5 4.27 4.91 -16.96
C ALA A 5 4.69 5.86 -15.83
N LEU A 6 5.05 5.31 -14.67
CA LEU A 6 5.49 6.06 -13.50
C LEU A 6 6.77 5.46 -12.94
N GLU A 7 7.66 6.29 -12.40
CA GLU A 7 8.78 5.74 -11.63
C GLU A 7 8.31 5.21 -10.28
N VAL A 8 7.57 6.03 -9.54
CA VAL A 8 7.02 5.71 -8.23
C VAL A 8 5.56 6.10 -8.19
N ALA A 9 4.72 5.24 -7.63
CA ALA A 9 3.36 5.58 -7.20
C ALA A 9 3.27 5.33 -5.69
N VAL A 10 2.64 6.25 -4.97
CA VAL A 10 2.41 6.15 -3.53
C VAL A 10 0.91 6.20 -3.27
N LEU A 11 0.40 5.26 -2.49
CA LEU A 11 -0.98 5.21 -2.01
C LEU A 11 -0.96 4.99 -0.50
N SER A 12 -1.90 5.60 0.22
CA SER A 12 -1.99 5.57 1.68
C SER A 12 -3.46 5.53 2.08
N ASP A 13 -3.77 5.06 3.30
CA ASP A 13 -5.08 5.22 3.95
C ASP A 13 -6.25 4.73 3.10
N ILE A 14 -6.08 3.56 2.48
CA ILE A 14 -7.11 2.93 1.66
C ILE A 14 -8.20 2.29 2.54
N HIS A 15 -7.80 1.75 3.70
CA HIS A 15 -8.65 1.08 4.68
C HIS A 15 -9.56 -0.01 4.08
N LEU A 16 -8.98 -0.94 3.31
CA LEU A 16 -9.70 -2.14 2.85
C LEU A 16 -10.25 -2.89 4.08
N GLY A 17 -11.54 -3.16 4.07
CA GLY A 17 -12.27 -3.79 5.18
C GLY A 17 -13.24 -2.84 5.88
N THR A 18 -13.22 -1.55 5.53
CA THR A 18 -14.17 -0.55 6.05
C THR A 18 -15.26 -0.21 5.03
N TYR A 19 -16.41 0.26 5.51
CA TYR A 19 -17.53 0.72 4.66
C TYR A 19 -17.20 1.99 3.86
N GLY A 20 -16.27 2.82 4.37
CA GLY A 20 -15.86 4.07 3.72
C GLY A 20 -14.84 3.87 2.58
N CYS A 21 -14.34 2.65 2.39
CA CYS A 21 -13.33 2.36 1.39
C CYS A 21 -13.87 2.56 -0.04
N ARG A 22 -13.17 3.40 -0.81
CA ARG A 22 -13.43 3.65 -2.24
C ARG A 22 -12.64 2.69 -3.13
N ALA A 23 -12.91 1.39 -2.96
CA ALA A 23 -12.10 0.33 -3.56
C ALA A 23 -12.14 0.34 -5.10
N ASP A 24 -13.26 0.71 -5.70
CA ASP A 24 -13.40 0.75 -7.16
C ASP A 24 -12.57 1.88 -7.78
N GLU A 25 -12.50 3.04 -7.13
CA GLU A 25 -11.64 4.15 -7.52
C GLU A 25 -10.16 3.79 -7.40
N VAL A 26 -9.76 3.13 -6.32
CA VAL A 26 -8.40 2.61 -6.14
C VAL A 26 -8.06 1.60 -7.25
N LEU A 27 -8.96 0.66 -7.53
CA LEU A 27 -8.78 -0.34 -8.58
C LEU A 27 -8.63 0.31 -9.96
N ASN A 28 -9.50 1.28 -10.28
CA ASN A 28 -9.46 2.03 -11.52
C ASN A 28 -8.14 2.79 -11.66
N TYR A 29 -7.65 3.41 -10.58
CA TYR A 29 -6.36 4.09 -10.57
C TYR A 29 -5.20 3.11 -10.83
N LEU A 30 -5.13 2.00 -10.10
CA LEU A 30 -4.08 0.98 -10.26
C LEU A 30 -4.03 0.44 -11.70
N ARG A 31 -5.19 0.19 -12.32
CA ARG A 31 -5.30 -0.27 -13.71
C ARG A 31 -4.89 0.78 -14.75
N SER A 32 -4.94 2.06 -14.39
CA SER A 32 -4.54 3.17 -15.27
C SER A 32 -3.03 3.40 -15.31
N ILE A 33 -2.26 2.82 -14.38
CA ILE A 33 -0.82 3.07 -14.22
C ILE A 33 0.05 1.82 -14.48
N LYS A 34 1.33 2.05 -14.77
CA LYS A 34 2.40 1.03 -14.86
C LYS A 34 3.65 1.54 -14.11
N PRO A 35 3.64 1.53 -12.77
CA PRO A 35 4.74 2.04 -11.97
C PRO A 35 5.93 1.07 -11.92
N LYS A 36 7.17 1.59 -11.83
CA LYS A 36 8.34 0.76 -11.49
C LYS A 36 8.34 0.38 -10.01
N LYS A 37 7.93 1.30 -9.14
CA LYS A 37 7.79 1.10 -7.69
C LYS A 37 6.39 1.53 -7.23
N LEU A 38 5.73 0.71 -6.43
CA LEU A 38 4.48 1.04 -5.74
C LEU A 38 4.74 1.03 -4.24
N ILE A 39 4.51 2.16 -3.58
CA ILE A 39 4.59 2.30 -2.13
C ILE A 39 3.16 2.34 -1.60
N LEU A 40 2.83 1.38 -0.75
CA LEU A 40 1.60 1.32 0.02
C LEU A 40 1.94 1.81 1.43
N ASN A 41 1.72 3.10 1.69
CA ASN A 41 2.25 3.89 2.80
C ASN A 41 1.34 3.90 4.04
N GLY A 42 0.90 2.73 4.47
CA GLY A 42 0.12 2.56 5.68
C GLY A 42 -1.38 2.59 5.44
N ASP A 43 -2.07 2.00 6.42
CA ASP A 43 -3.50 1.84 6.55
C ASP A 43 -4.18 1.34 5.26
N ILE A 44 -3.58 0.30 4.69
CA ILE A 44 -4.04 -0.29 3.44
C ILE A 44 -5.17 -1.29 3.71
N VAL A 45 -5.03 -2.08 4.77
CA VAL A 45 -6.01 -3.09 5.16
C VAL A 45 -6.30 -2.89 6.65
N ASP A 46 -7.51 -2.47 6.97
CA ASP A 46 -7.86 -2.29 8.37
C ASP A 46 -8.00 -3.66 9.05
N GLY A 47 -6.95 -4.04 9.78
CA GLY A 47 -6.85 -5.31 10.46
C GLY A 47 -7.76 -5.42 11.69
N TRP A 48 -8.16 -4.27 12.25
CA TRP A 48 -9.01 -4.19 13.43
C TRP A 48 -10.45 -4.58 13.09
N GLN A 49 -10.86 -4.32 11.85
CA GLN A 49 -12.18 -4.69 11.34
C GLN A 49 -12.30 -6.16 10.91
N PHE A 50 -11.24 -6.99 10.93
CA PHE A 50 -11.36 -8.44 10.66
C PHE A 50 -12.34 -9.17 11.60
N LYS A 51 -12.73 -8.56 12.74
CA LYS A 51 -13.81 -9.06 13.61
C LYS A 51 -15.22 -8.94 13.00
N LYS A 52 -15.41 -8.14 11.95
CA LYS A 52 -16.67 -8.05 11.18
C LYS A 52 -16.49 -8.82 9.86
N LYS A 53 -17.51 -9.59 9.45
CA LYS A 53 -17.56 -10.34 8.17
C LYS A 53 -17.59 -9.44 6.91
N TYR A 54 -17.28 -8.14 7.04
CA TYR A 54 -17.39 -7.19 5.94
C TYR A 54 -16.13 -7.18 5.09
N TRP A 55 -16.15 -7.96 4.01
CA TRP A 55 -15.09 -7.96 3.01
C TRP A 55 -15.69 -8.06 1.60
N PRO A 56 -16.05 -6.93 0.98
CA PRO A 56 -16.56 -6.89 -0.38
C PRO A 56 -15.57 -7.47 -1.40
N ALA A 57 -16.08 -8.03 -2.50
CA ALA A 57 -15.25 -8.60 -3.56
C ALA A 57 -14.31 -7.57 -4.23
N SER A 58 -14.70 -6.30 -4.26
CA SER A 58 -13.87 -5.19 -4.76
C SER A 58 -12.57 -5.07 -3.96
N HIS A 59 -12.59 -5.31 -2.65
CA HIS A 59 -11.39 -5.22 -1.80
C HIS A 59 -10.37 -6.31 -2.15
N THR A 60 -10.83 -7.56 -2.31
CA THR A 60 -10.00 -8.65 -2.83
C THR A 60 -9.44 -8.31 -4.20
N THR A 61 -10.22 -7.62 -5.04
CA THR A 61 -9.80 -7.27 -6.40
C THR A 61 -8.68 -6.22 -6.39
N VAL A 62 -8.70 -5.26 -5.46
CA VAL A 62 -7.58 -4.34 -5.23
C VAL A 62 -6.30 -5.11 -4.86
N LEU A 63 -6.37 -6.02 -3.88
CA LEU A 63 -5.21 -6.84 -3.50
C LEU A 63 -4.68 -7.65 -4.69
N LYS A 64 -5.58 -8.27 -5.48
CA LYS A 64 -5.21 -9.00 -6.69
C LYS A 64 -4.52 -8.12 -7.73
N GLU A 65 -4.96 -6.87 -7.92
CA GLU A 65 -4.30 -5.95 -8.86
C GLU A 65 -2.90 -5.55 -8.35
N VAL A 66 -2.70 -5.36 -7.04
CA VAL A 66 -1.36 -5.14 -6.47
C VAL A 66 -0.46 -6.34 -6.72
N LEU A 67 -0.94 -7.56 -6.45
CA LEU A 67 -0.20 -8.79 -6.73
C LEU A 67 0.09 -8.93 -8.23
N HIS A 68 -0.85 -8.55 -9.10
CA HIS A 68 -0.68 -8.55 -10.55
C HIS A 68 0.45 -7.59 -10.96
N LEU A 69 0.46 -6.35 -10.48
CA LEU A 69 1.54 -5.39 -10.71
C LEU A 69 2.89 -5.96 -10.25
N ALA A 70 2.93 -6.56 -9.07
CA ALA A 70 4.14 -7.20 -8.54
C ALA A 70 4.64 -8.33 -9.47
N SER A 71 3.74 -9.20 -9.96
CA SER A 71 4.07 -10.26 -10.91
C SER A 71 4.58 -9.75 -12.27
N LYS A 72 4.23 -8.52 -12.64
CA LYS A 72 4.70 -7.84 -13.86
C LYS A 72 6.01 -7.06 -13.65
N GLY A 73 6.67 -7.25 -12.50
CA GLY A 73 7.98 -6.66 -12.20
C GLY A 73 7.93 -5.33 -11.44
N CYS A 74 6.75 -4.86 -11.03
CA CYS A 74 6.65 -3.70 -10.14
C CYS A 74 7.20 -4.05 -8.76
N LYS A 75 8.11 -3.23 -8.21
CA LYS A 75 8.57 -3.38 -6.82
C LYS A 75 7.53 -2.79 -5.88
N VAL A 76 6.91 -3.62 -5.05
CA VAL A 76 5.90 -3.18 -4.08
C VAL A 76 6.53 -3.09 -2.69
N TYR A 77 6.40 -1.93 -2.06
CA TYR A 77 6.75 -1.72 -0.67
C TYR A 77 5.47 -1.52 0.11
N TYR A 78 5.21 -2.40 1.08
CA TYR A 78 4.10 -2.27 2.01
C TYR A 78 4.66 -1.75 3.32
N LEU A 79 4.26 -0.55 3.70
CA LEU A 79 4.67 0.11 4.93
C LEU A 79 3.48 0.06 5.87
N PRO A 80 3.47 -0.79 6.91
CA PRO A 80 2.30 -0.93 7.77
C PRO A 80 1.98 0.38 8.51
N GLY A 81 0.71 0.78 8.54
CA GLY A 81 0.22 1.87 9.40
C GLY A 81 -0.18 1.39 10.80
N ASN A 82 -0.87 2.22 11.57
CA ASN A 82 -1.35 1.84 12.91
C ASN A 82 -2.56 0.90 12.85
N HIS A 83 -3.38 0.94 11.78
CA HIS A 83 -4.48 -0.01 11.58
C HIS A 83 -4.00 -1.36 11.02
N ASP A 84 -2.81 -1.41 10.41
CA ASP A 84 -2.19 -2.61 9.82
C ASP A 84 -1.34 -3.42 10.83
N GLU A 85 -1.60 -3.35 12.14
CA GLU A 85 -0.69 -3.88 13.18
C GLU A 85 -0.32 -5.37 12.99
N VAL A 86 -1.23 -6.18 12.45
CA VAL A 86 -0.96 -7.59 12.10
C VAL A 86 0.18 -7.71 11.08
N PHE A 87 0.27 -6.77 10.13
CA PHE A 87 1.30 -6.76 9.10
C PHE A 87 2.66 -6.29 9.62
N ARG A 88 2.73 -5.56 10.74
CA ARG A 88 4.02 -5.18 11.36
C ARG A 88 4.86 -6.38 11.76
N ARG A 89 4.23 -7.52 12.10
CA ARG A 89 4.92 -8.79 12.39
C ARG A 89 5.69 -9.36 11.19
N PHE A 90 5.35 -8.89 9.99
CA PHE A 90 5.99 -9.31 8.74
C PHE A 90 7.03 -8.31 8.23
N VAL A 91 7.36 -7.26 9.00
CA VAL A 91 8.45 -6.35 8.62
C VAL A 91 9.75 -7.14 8.43
N GLY A 92 10.46 -6.85 7.34
CA GLY A 92 11.66 -7.59 6.90
C GLY A 92 11.36 -8.79 6.00
N TYR A 93 10.10 -9.21 5.88
CA TYR A 93 9.72 -10.26 4.93
C TYR A 93 9.66 -9.75 3.49
N LYS A 94 10.07 -10.63 2.59
CA LYS A 94 10.01 -10.43 1.14
C LYS A 94 9.31 -11.61 0.48
N LEU A 95 8.30 -11.32 -0.34
CA LEU A 95 7.63 -12.29 -1.18
C LEU A 95 7.69 -11.82 -2.64
N GLY A 96 8.59 -12.43 -3.42
CA GLY A 96 8.84 -12.02 -4.80
C GLY A 96 9.25 -10.54 -4.88
N ASN A 97 8.44 -9.73 -5.56
CA ASN A 97 8.65 -8.28 -5.71
C ASN A 97 8.00 -7.43 -4.61
N ILE A 98 7.41 -8.06 -3.59
CA ILE A 98 6.75 -7.39 -2.47
C ILE A 98 7.67 -7.44 -1.25
N LYS A 99 7.85 -6.30 -0.59
CA LYS A 99 8.56 -6.18 0.67
C LYS A 99 7.67 -5.51 1.71
N VAL A 100 7.73 -5.98 2.93
CA VAL A 100 7.12 -5.29 4.07
C VAL A 100 8.23 -4.63 4.88
N GLU A 101 8.18 -3.32 5.04
CA GLU A 101 9.24 -2.52 5.67
C GLU A 101 8.60 -1.46 6.58
N ASN A 102 9.28 -0.98 7.62
CA ASN A 102 8.76 0.15 8.41
C ASN A 102 8.90 1.50 7.70
N LYS A 103 9.88 1.60 6.80
CA LYS A 103 10.15 2.80 6.01
C LYS A 103 10.89 2.44 4.74
N VAL A 104 10.83 3.32 3.76
CA VAL A 104 11.64 3.23 2.54
C VAL A 104 12.30 4.57 2.28
N VAL A 105 13.58 4.54 1.94
CA VAL A 105 14.31 5.73 1.46
C VAL A 105 14.65 5.48 0.00
N LEU A 106 14.23 6.37 -0.88
CA LEU A 106 14.55 6.35 -2.31
C LEU A 106 15.36 7.57 -2.68
N ASP A 107 16.36 7.40 -3.53
CA ASP A 107 16.92 8.50 -4.30
C ASP A 107 15.97 8.79 -5.47
N LEU A 108 15.41 10.00 -5.48
CA LEU A 108 14.56 10.54 -6.53
C LEU A 108 15.21 11.84 -7.01
N ASP A 109 15.74 11.82 -8.23
CA ASP A 109 16.39 12.96 -8.87
C ASP A 109 17.51 13.60 -8.03
N GLY A 110 18.34 12.76 -7.38
CA GLY A 110 19.47 13.19 -6.55
C GLY A 110 19.07 13.68 -5.16
N LYS A 111 17.80 13.49 -4.77
CA LYS A 111 17.29 13.80 -3.43
C LYS A 111 16.79 12.55 -2.74
N LEU A 112 17.08 12.43 -1.45
CA LEU A 112 16.57 11.34 -0.63
C LEU A 112 15.13 11.63 -0.21
N ALA A 113 14.19 10.84 -0.71
CA ALA A 113 12.79 10.83 -0.31
C ALA A 113 12.55 9.72 0.72
N TRP A 114 11.98 10.08 1.87
CA TRP A 114 11.65 9.17 2.95
C TRP A 114 10.15 8.89 2.95
N PHE A 115 9.79 7.61 2.97
CA PHE A 115 8.40 7.14 3.02
C PHE A 115 8.21 6.32 4.29
N PHE A 116 7.22 6.70 5.08
CA PHE A 116 6.71 6.00 6.25
C PHE A 116 5.29 6.56 6.52
N HIS A 117 4.45 5.82 7.23
CA HIS A 117 3.04 6.15 7.37
C HIS A 117 2.82 7.50 8.08
N GLY A 118 3.39 7.67 9.28
CA GLY A 118 3.39 8.97 9.98
C GLY A 118 2.75 8.94 11.37
N ASP A 119 2.03 7.86 11.70
CA ASP A 119 1.44 7.56 13.01
C ASP A 119 2.39 7.72 14.20
N VAL A 120 3.70 7.58 13.98
CA VAL A 120 4.73 7.86 14.99
C VAL A 120 4.71 9.29 15.54
N PHE A 121 4.16 10.25 14.79
CA PHE A 121 4.05 11.64 15.24
C PHE A 121 2.75 11.95 15.98
N ASP A 122 1.73 11.09 15.88
CA ASP A 122 0.43 11.29 16.53
C ASP A 122 0.56 11.29 18.06
N VAL A 123 1.53 10.53 18.59
CA VAL A 123 1.82 10.44 20.03
C VAL A 123 2.53 11.71 20.55
N THR A 124 3.18 12.47 19.68
CA THR A 124 3.98 13.64 20.08
C THR A 124 3.22 14.97 20.03
N MET A 125 2.00 14.99 19.47
CA MET A 125 1.14 16.17 19.41
C MET A 125 0.14 16.21 20.58
N GLN A 126 0.65 16.12 21.83
CA GLN A 126 -0.09 16.44 23.05
C GLN A 126 0.28 17.83 23.57
#